data_AF-A0A1C6CSF9-F1
#
_entry.id   AF-A0A1C6CSF9-F1
#
_cell.length_a   1.000
_cell.length_b   1.000
_cell.length_c   1.000
_cell.angle_alpha   90.00
_cell.angle_beta   90.00
_cell.angle_gamma   90.00
#
_symmetry.space_group_name_H-M   'P 1'
#
loop_
_entity.id
_entity.type
_entity.pdbx_description
1 polymer ?
#
loop_
_entity_poly.entity_id
_entity_poly.type
_entity_poly.pdbx_seq_one_letter_code
_entity_poly.pdbx_strand_id
1 'polypeptide(L)'
;MIFTWLRYGKPDVSMTLNGSLAGLVAITAGCDTVSPFGAFFIGFVAGLLVVLSVEFFDNIAKVDDPVGAVSVHFANGVWGTIAVGLFSTGANTEHAGLFYGGGLAQLGTQLLGLVTVDIYVVVVMFIIFKLIDKFIGLRVPAEVEIDGLDIHEHGLASAYAGFSISDANSAAMVPNENTDLGEDDVTKATDKQISAAVPVVREPSPVIHDGVYDTGMHKVSIIAKLSKFDQLKTALNDLGVTGMTVTQVMGCGIQKGTSEKYRGVPVDTTLLPKIKVEVIVSKISVDAVVEAAKKALYTGHIGDGKIFVYNVTRVVKIRTGEEDFAALQDVE
;
A
#
# COMPACT_ATOMS: atom_id res chain seq x y z
N MET A 1 -23.69 -7.30 -2.25
CA MET A 1 -23.27 -8.72 -2.21
C MET A 1 -23.86 -9.60 -3.31
N ILE A 2 -25.17 -9.91 -3.33
CA ILE A 2 -25.73 -10.84 -4.34
C ILE A 2 -25.45 -10.35 -5.76
N PHE A 3 -25.71 -9.07 -6.02
CA PHE A 3 -25.48 -8.46 -7.33
C PHE A 3 -24.01 -8.55 -7.78
N THR A 4 -23.07 -8.20 -6.92
CA THR A 4 -21.62 -8.29 -7.21
C THR A 4 -21.17 -9.73 -7.43
N TRP A 5 -21.76 -10.69 -6.70
CA TRP A 5 -21.44 -12.10 -6.86
C TRP A 5 -21.90 -12.63 -8.22
N LEU A 6 -23.11 -12.27 -8.65
CA LEU A 6 -23.63 -12.62 -9.97
C LEU A 6 -22.85 -11.90 -11.09
N ARG A 7 -22.48 -10.64 -10.90
CA ARG A 7 -21.82 -9.80 -11.91
C ARG A 7 -20.33 -10.11 -12.09
N TYR A 8 -19.60 -10.34 -11.00
CA TYR A 8 -18.15 -10.51 -11.01
C TYR A 8 -17.68 -11.93 -10.66
N GLY A 9 -18.61 -12.85 -10.36
CA GLY A 9 -18.31 -14.23 -9.98
C GLY A 9 -17.84 -14.39 -8.52
N LYS A 10 -17.60 -13.30 -7.80
CA LYS A 10 -17.18 -13.29 -6.39
C LYS A 10 -17.86 -12.15 -5.62
N PRO A 11 -18.13 -12.31 -4.31
CA PRO A 11 -18.64 -11.22 -3.49
C PRO A 11 -17.53 -10.17 -3.27
N ASP A 12 -17.80 -8.92 -3.65
CA ASP A 12 -16.93 -7.79 -3.35
C ASP A 12 -17.33 -7.20 -1.98
N VAL A 13 -16.39 -7.20 -1.03
CA VAL A 13 -16.62 -6.76 0.34
C VAL A 13 -16.81 -5.23 0.42
N SER A 14 -15.98 -4.47 -0.30
CA SER A 14 -16.05 -3.01 -0.33
C SER A 14 -17.39 -2.56 -0.89
N MET A 15 -17.80 -3.12 -2.02
CA MET A 15 -19.10 -2.83 -2.64
C MET A 15 -20.27 -3.33 -1.78
N THR A 16 -20.09 -4.37 -1.00
CA THR A 16 -21.14 -4.84 -0.07
C THR A 16 -21.35 -3.84 1.07
N LEU A 17 -20.28 -3.29 1.65
CA LEU A 17 -20.37 -2.23 2.66
C LEU A 17 -20.95 -0.95 2.06
N ASN A 18 -20.51 -0.55 0.87
CA ASN A 18 -21.10 0.58 0.14
C ASN A 18 -22.58 0.36 -0.20
N GLY A 19 -23.02 -0.88 -0.44
CA GLY A 19 -24.43 -1.23 -0.58
C GLY A 19 -25.25 -0.95 0.68
N SER A 20 -24.72 -1.27 1.86
CA SER A 20 -25.36 -0.93 3.13
C SER A 20 -25.44 0.58 3.35
N LEU A 21 -24.35 1.31 3.07
CA LEU A 21 -24.34 2.78 3.16
C LEU A 21 -25.31 3.42 2.18
N ALA A 22 -25.37 2.94 0.93
CA ALA A 22 -26.30 3.41 -0.09
C ALA A 22 -27.76 3.27 0.36
N GLY A 23 -28.11 2.15 1.01
CA GLY A 23 -29.44 1.96 1.59
C GLY A 23 -29.76 2.98 2.70
N LEU A 24 -28.81 3.24 3.60
CA LEU A 24 -28.94 4.25 4.65
C LEU A 24 -29.09 5.67 4.07
N VAL A 25 -28.31 6.01 3.06
CA VAL A 25 -28.42 7.29 2.35
C VAL A 25 -29.81 7.40 1.69
N ALA A 26 -30.22 6.41 0.92
CA ALA A 26 -31.47 6.46 0.16
C ALA A 26 -32.71 6.57 1.07
N ILE A 27 -32.70 5.95 2.25
CA ILE A 27 -33.83 6.06 3.19
C ILE A 27 -33.86 7.39 3.95
N THR A 28 -32.76 8.15 3.99
CA THR A 28 -32.63 9.36 4.82
C THR A 28 -33.72 10.39 4.52
N ALA A 29 -34.07 10.59 3.24
CA ALA A 29 -35.08 11.58 2.85
C ALA A 29 -36.52 11.19 3.22
N GLY A 30 -36.81 9.90 3.38
CA GLY A 30 -38.17 9.38 3.56
C GLY A 30 -38.39 8.59 4.85
N CYS A 31 -37.43 8.61 5.78
CA CYS A 31 -37.41 7.73 6.94
C CYS A 31 -38.64 7.85 7.85
N ASP A 32 -39.29 9.03 7.86
CA ASP A 32 -40.49 9.35 8.63
C ASP A 32 -41.78 9.34 7.79
N THR A 33 -41.71 9.09 6.48
CA THR A 33 -42.85 9.21 5.55
C THR A 33 -43.20 7.92 4.83
N VAL A 34 -42.28 6.95 4.75
CA VAL A 34 -42.47 5.69 4.01
C VAL A 34 -42.76 4.50 4.94
N SER A 35 -43.47 3.50 4.41
CA SER A 35 -43.72 2.25 5.12
C SER A 35 -42.47 1.34 5.16
N PRO A 36 -42.39 0.35 6.08
CA PRO A 36 -41.30 -0.64 6.08
C PRO A 36 -41.16 -1.39 4.75
N PHE A 37 -42.28 -1.64 4.08
CA PHE A 37 -42.28 -2.29 2.77
C PHE A 37 -41.73 -1.36 1.67
N GLY A 38 -42.06 -0.06 1.71
CA GLY A 38 -41.43 0.94 0.84
C GLY A 38 -39.93 1.06 1.10
N ALA A 39 -39.51 1.13 2.37
CA ALA A 39 -38.11 1.19 2.78
C ALA A 39 -37.28 0.01 2.25
N PHE A 40 -37.85 -1.21 2.25
CA PHE A 40 -37.20 -2.39 1.66
C PHE A 40 -36.86 -2.17 0.17
N PHE A 41 -37.80 -1.69 -0.64
CA PHE A 41 -37.55 -1.46 -2.07
C PHE A 41 -36.59 -0.30 -2.33
N ILE A 42 -36.66 0.76 -1.53
CA ILE A 42 -35.73 1.89 -1.61
C ILE A 42 -34.30 1.39 -1.41
N GLY A 43 -34.06 0.62 -0.35
CA GLY A 43 -32.75 0.03 -0.07
C GLY A 43 -32.31 -1.01 -1.10
N PHE A 44 -33.24 -1.83 -1.62
CA PHE A 44 -32.95 -2.81 -2.66
C PHE A 44 -32.44 -2.14 -3.94
N VAL A 45 -33.14 -1.10 -4.42
CA VAL A 45 -32.72 -0.34 -5.60
C VAL A 45 -31.40 0.38 -5.32
N ALA A 46 -31.22 0.95 -4.13
CA ALA A 46 -29.99 1.65 -3.76
C ALA A 46 -28.75 0.73 -3.81
N GLY A 47 -28.87 -0.49 -3.30
CA GLY A 47 -27.80 -1.49 -3.34
C GLY A 47 -27.41 -1.95 -4.74
N LEU A 48 -28.32 -1.88 -5.72
CA LEU A 48 -28.01 -2.10 -7.14
C LEU A 48 -27.41 -0.84 -7.78
N LEU A 49 -28.02 0.31 -7.51
CA LEU A 49 -27.66 1.60 -8.06
C LEU A 49 -26.23 1.99 -7.71
N VAL A 50 -25.77 1.76 -6.48
CA VAL A 50 -24.40 2.11 -6.07
C VAL A 50 -23.35 1.40 -6.91
N VAL A 51 -23.54 0.11 -7.23
CA VAL A 51 -22.56 -0.66 -8.02
C VAL A 51 -22.51 -0.16 -9.46
N LEU A 52 -23.69 0.09 -10.06
CA LEU A 52 -23.79 0.62 -11.42
C LEU A 52 -23.27 2.06 -11.52
N SER A 53 -23.52 2.86 -10.48
CA SER A 53 -23.09 4.25 -10.40
C SER A 53 -21.58 4.36 -10.29
N VAL A 54 -20.93 3.55 -9.44
CA VAL A 54 -19.46 3.51 -9.34
C VAL A 54 -18.86 3.14 -10.69
N GLU A 55 -19.36 2.08 -11.33
CA GLU A 55 -18.87 1.70 -12.66
C GLU A 55 -19.04 2.82 -13.69
N PHE A 56 -20.13 3.56 -13.63
CA PHE A 56 -20.37 4.70 -14.52
C PHE A 56 -19.37 5.83 -14.27
N PHE A 57 -19.19 6.27 -13.02
CA PHE A 57 -18.28 7.38 -12.72
C PHE A 57 -16.82 7.02 -13.02
N ASP A 58 -16.37 5.85 -12.60
CA ASP A 58 -14.98 5.40 -12.77
C ASP A 58 -14.67 5.10 -14.24
N ASN A 59 -15.53 4.31 -14.91
CA ASN A 59 -15.19 3.78 -16.24
C ASN A 59 -15.69 4.63 -17.40
N ILE A 60 -16.82 5.32 -17.25
CA ILE A 60 -17.46 6.07 -18.34
C ILE A 60 -17.19 7.55 -18.18
N ALA A 61 -17.55 8.15 -17.03
CA ALA A 61 -17.36 9.58 -16.80
C ALA A 61 -15.89 9.96 -16.56
N LYS A 62 -15.02 8.97 -16.26
CA LYS A 62 -13.60 9.16 -15.94
C LYS A 62 -13.41 10.16 -14.79
N VAL A 63 -14.29 10.10 -13.81
CA VAL A 63 -14.22 10.88 -12.58
C VAL A 63 -13.53 10.01 -11.54
N ASP A 64 -12.42 10.49 -11.01
CA ASP A 64 -11.67 9.80 -9.96
C ASP A 64 -12.34 10.06 -8.60
N ASP A 65 -13.29 9.19 -8.22
CA ASP A 65 -13.99 9.19 -6.94
C ASP A 65 -13.42 8.09 -6.03
N PRO A 66 -12.32 8.35 -5.30
CA PRO A 66 -11.51 7.32 -4.67
C PRO A 66 -12.30 6.49 -3.64
N VAL A 67 -13.30 7.08 -2.98
CA VAL A 67 -14.10 6.41 -1.96
C VAL A 67 -15.51 6.03 -2.44
N GLY A 68 -15.89 6.39 -3.67
CA GLY A 68 -17.24 6.18 -4.20
C GLY A 68 -18.28 7.09 -3.54
N ALA A 69 -17.87 8.27 -3.04
CA ALA A 69 -18.75 9.19 -2.33
C ALA A 69 -19.87 9.72 -3.23
N VAL A 70 -19.60 9.97 -4.51
CA VAL A 70 -20.60 10.42 -5.48
C VAL A 70 -21.64 9.32 -5.69
N SER A 71 -21.22 8.08 -5.81
CA SER A 71 -22.14 6.95 -5.98
C SER A 71 -22.95 6.65 -4.72
N VAL A 72 -22.31 6.63 -3.55
CA VAL A 72 -22.97 6.33 -2.27
C VAL A 72 -23.87 7.47 -1.81
N HIS A 73 -23.44 8.73 -1.90
CA HIS A 73 -24.17 9.86 -1.34
C HIS A 73 -25.00 10.60 -2.39
N PHE A 74 -24.41 11.01 -3.51
CA PHE A 74 -25.13 11.80 -4.50
C PHE A 74 -26.15 10.95 -5.26
N ALA A 75 -25.72 9.88 -5.95
CA ALA A 75 -26.63 9.07 -6.77
C ALA A 75 -27.75 8.40 -5.95
N ASN A 76 -27.42 7.86 -4.76
CA ASN A 76 -28.43 7.28 -3.89
C ASN A 76 -29.24 8.31 -3.09
N GLY A 77 -28.70 9.51 -2.83
CA GLY A 77 -29.45 10.63 -2.28
C GLY A 77 -30.50 11.13 -3.27
N VAL A 78 -30.13 11.27 -4.55
CA VAL A 78 -31.05 11.55 -5.66
C VAL A 78 -32.16 10.50 -5.72
N TRP A 79 -31.80 9.21 -5.71
CA TRP A 79 -32.78 8.13 -5.67
C TRP A 79 -33.70 8.22 -4.46
N GLY A 80 -33.14 8.44 -3.26
CA GLY A 80 -33.92 8.60 -2.03
C GLY A 80 -34.94 9.73 -2.08
N THR A 81 -34.52 10.91 -2.56
CA THR A 81 -35.40 12.08 -2.73
C THR A 81 -36.52 11.80 -3.73
N ILE A 82 -36.22 11.15 -4.86
CA ILE A 82 -37.24 10.70 -5.83
C ILE A 82 -38.18 9.68 -5.18
N ALA A 83 -37.64 8.74 -4.40
CA ALA A 83 -38.40 7.69 -3.76
C ALA A 83 -39.41 8.21 -2.75
N VAL A 84 -39.16 9.33 -2.06
CA VAL A 84 -40.18 10.02 -1.25
C VAL A 84 -41.39 10.40 -2.09
N GLY A 85 -41.15 10.94 -3.29
CA GLY A 85 -42.18 11.30 -4.26
C GLY A 85 -43.03 10.12 -4.75
N LEU A 86 -42.49 8.90 -4.65
CA LEU A 86 -43.14 7.67 -5.09
C LEU A 86 -43.83 6.92 -3.92
N PHE A 87 -43.10 6.75 -2.82
CA PHE A 87 -43.43 5.83 -1.72
C PHE A 87 -43.89 6.52 -0.43
N SER A 88 -43.94 7.86 -0.36
CA SER A 88 -44.52 8.51 0.82
C SER A 88 -45.96 8.04 1.03
N THR A 89 -46.29 7.67 2.25
CA THR A 89 -47.64 7.28 2.66
C THR A 89 -48.58 8.47 2.87
N GLY A 90 -48.06 9.70 2.77
CA GLY A 90 -48.75 10.91 3.20
C GLY A 90 -48.55 11.24 4.68
N ALA A 91 -47.87 10.37 5.44
CA ALA A 91 -47.41 10.71 6.77
C ALA A 91 -46.30 11.76 6.68
N ASN A 92 -46.43 12.85 7.44
CA ASN A 92 -45.45 13.94 7.53
C ASN A 92 -45.13 14.66 6.19
N THR A 93 -45.95 14.45 5.16
CA THR A 93 -45.88 15.18 3.89
C THR A 93 -47.23 15.81 3.56
N GLU A 94 -47.23 16.94 2.85
CA GLU A 94 -48.46 17.61 2.42
C GLU A 94 -49.28 16.75 1.46
N HIS A 95 -48.60 15.96 0.63
CA HIS A 95 -49.20 15.03 -0.31
C HIS A 95 -48.60 13.63 -0.16
N ALA A 96 -49.42 12.60 -0.36
CA ALA A 96 -48.92 11.24 -0.48
C ALA A 96 -48.06 11.08 -1.75
N GLY A 97 -47.22 10.05 -1.77
CA GLY A 97 -46.45 9.68 -2.95
C GLY A 97 -47.35 9.17 -4.08
N LEU A 98 -46.78 9.11 -5.28
CA LEU A 98 -47.48 8.69 -6.50
C LEU A 98 -48.14 7.31 -6.35
N PHE A 99 -47.45 6.35 -5.71
CA PHE A 99 -47.97 4.98 -5.53
C PHE A 99 -49.04 4.88 -4.43
N TYR A 100 -49.22 5.92 -3.63
CA TYR A 100 -50.25 6.02 -2.61
C TYR A 100 -51.41 6.95 -3.03
N GLY A 101 -51.48 7.31 -4.32
CA GLY A 101 -52.60 8.07 -4.88
C GLY A 101 -52.51 9.59 -4.69
N GLY A 102 -51.39 10.13 -4.20
CA GLY A 102 -51.21 11.57 -4.01
C GLY A 102 -50.91 12.37 -5.28
N GLY A 103 -50.94 11.71 -6.45
CA GLY A 103 -50.68 12.34 -7.75
C GLY A 103 -49.22 12.76 -7.93
N LEU A 104 -48.99 13.77 -8.77
CA LEU A 104 -47.63 14.25 -9.12
C LEU A 104 -47.11 15.36 -8.21
N ALA A 105 -47.91 15.85 -7.27
CA ALA A 105 -47.54 17.00 -6.45
C ALA A 105 -46.30 16.70 -5.59
N GLN A 106 -46.32 15.60 -4.81
CA GLN A 106 -45.18 15.22 -3.98
C GLN A 106 -43.93 14.95 -4.82
N LEU A 107 -44.05 14.17 -5.91
CA LEU A 107 -42.93 13.89 -6.81
C LEU A 107 -42.36 15.17 -7.44
N GLY A 108 -43.22 16.09 -7.87
CA GLY A 108 -42.83 17.38 -8.42
C GLY A 108 -42.07 18.24 -7.41
N THR A 109 -42.54 18.30 -6.16
CA THR A 109 -41.85 19.01 -5.07
C THR A 109 -40.48 18.42 -4.79
N GLN A 110 -40.36 17.09 -4.74
CA GLN A 110 -39.07 16.42 -4.53
C GLN A 110 -38.09 16.67 -5.68
N LEU A 111 -38.55 16.62 -6.93
CA LEU A 111 -37.72 16.90 -8.11
C LEU A 111 -37.27 18.37 -8.17
N LEU A 112 -38.18 19.30 -7.84
CA LEU A 112 -37.84 20.72 -7.74
C LEU A 112 -36.79 20.97 -6.66
N GLY A 113 -36.97 20.38 -5.48
CA GLY A 113 -36.01 20.45 -4.38
C GLY A 113 -34.64 19.91 -4.77
N LEU A 114 -34.62 18.73 -5.41
CA LEU A 114 -33.40 18.11 -5.93
C LEU A 114 -32.65 19.03 -6.89
N VAL A 115 -33.32 19.52 -7.94
CA VAL A 115 -32.68 20.41 -8.93
C VAL A 115 -32.20 21.71 -8.27
N THR A 116 -32.98 22.27 -7.35
CA THR A 116 -32.61 23.51 -6.64
C THR A 116 -31.35 23.32 -5.80
N VAL A 117 -31.29 22.22 -5.03
CA VAL A 117 -30.13 21.90 -4.19
C VAL A 117 -28.91 21.59 -5.05
N ASP A 118 -29.06 20.80 -6.11
CA ASP A 118 -27.96 20.43 -7.00
C ASP A 118 -27.35 21.68 -7.67
N ILE A 119 -28.17 22.57 -8.22
CA ILE A 119 -27.70 23.82 -8.82
C ILE A 119 -26.97 24.66 -7.77
N TYR A 120 -27.57 24.83 -6.59
CA TYR A 120 -26.96 25.63 -5.52
C TYR A 120 -25.61 25.06 -5.07
N VAL A 121 -25.54 23.76 -4.79
CA VAL A 121 -24.31 23.09 -4.33
C VAL A 121 -23.24 23.12 -5.40
N VAL A 122 -23.57 22.84 -6.67
CA VAL A 122 -22.60 22.89 -7.77
C VAL A 122 -22.03 24.30 -7.91
N VAL A 123 -22.88 25.33 -7.94
CA VAL A 123 -22.42 26.72 -8.10
C VAL A 123 -21.56 27.14 -6.91
N VAL A 124 -22.04 26.93 -5.69
CA VAL A 124 -21.34 27.37 -4.48
C VAL A 124 -20.03 26.61 -4.29
N MET A 125 -20.03 25.28 -4.41
CA MET A 125 -18.82 24.47 -4.23
C MET A 125 -17.81 24.72 -5.35
N PHE A 126 -18.26 24.93 -6.59
CA PHE A 126 -17.36 25.32 -7.67
C PHE A 126 -16.65 26.64 -7.38
N ILE A 127 -17.38 27.66 -6.91
CA ILE A 127 -16.79 28.94 -6.52
C ILE A 127 -15.81 28.76 -5.37
N ILE A 128 -16.22 28.07 -4.30
CA ILE A 128 -15.37 27.85 -3.11
C ILE A 128 -14.09 27.11 -3.51
N PHE A 129 -14.20 25.97 -4.18
CA PHE A 129 -13.02 25.19 -4.58
C PHE A 129 -12.13 25.96 -5.55
N LYS A 130 -12.68 26.74 -6.49
CA LYS A 130 -11.86 27.58 -7.36
C LYS A 130 -11.13 28.70 -6.62
N LEU A 131 -11.73 29.25 -5.58
CA LEU A 131 -11.05 30.25 -4.74
C LEU A 131 -9.93 29.58 -3.92
N ILE A 132 -10.20 28.43 -3.29
CA ILE A 132 -9.17 27.68 -2.54
C ILE A 132 -8.02 27.29 -3.46
N ASP A 133 -8.31 26.72 -4.63
CA ASP A 133 -7.31 26.33 -5.62
C ASP A 133 -6.44 27.51 -6.06
N LYS A 134 -7.04 28.70 -6.22
CA LYS A 134 -6.33 29.90 -6.64
C LYS A 134 -5.43 30.50 -5.56
N PHE A 135 -5.87 30.49 -4.30
CA PHE A 135 -5.20 31.23 -3.22
C PHE A 135 -4.36 30.35 -2.30
N ILE A 136 -4.70 29.07 -2.17
CA ILE A 136 -4.07 28.12 -1.25
C ILE A 136 -3.49 26.93 -2.03
N GLY A 137 -4.18 26.49 -3.09
CA GLY A 137 -3.91 25.25 -3.79
C GLY A 137 -4.68 24.08 -3.14
N LEU A 138 -5.40 23.30 -3.96
CA LEU A 138 -6.18 22.15 -3.47
C LEU A 138 -5.42 20.82 -3.55
N ARG A 139 -4.54 20.68 -4.54
CA ARG A 139 -3.82 19.43 -4.82
C ARG A 139 -2.33 19.64 -4.56
N VAL A 140 -1.71 18.65 -3.94
CA VAL A 140 -0.26 18.61 -3.73
C VAL A 140 0.49 18.48 -5.07
N PRO A 141 1.78 18.88 -5.14
CA PRO A 141 2.61 18.61 -6.30
C PRO A 141 2.69 17.11 -6.64
N ALA A 142 2.91 16.78 -7.91
CA ALA A 142 2.94 15.39 -8.38
C ALA A 142 4.03 14.54 -7.69
N GLU A 143 5.17 15.15 -7.35
CA GLU A 143 6.23 14.50 -6.58
C GLU A 143 5.76 14.09 -5.17
N VAL A 144 5.07 15.00 -4.47
CA VAL A 144 4.48 14.74 -3.14
C VAL A 144 3.36 13.69 -3.22
N GLU A 145 2.57 13.72 -4.29
CA GLU A 145 1.52 12.71 -4.53
C GLU A 145 2.11 11.30 -4.73
N ILE A 146 3.24 11.18 -5.42
CA ILE A 146 3.94 9.92 -5.66
C ILE A 146 4.59 9.39 -4.38
N ASP A 147 5.24 10.27 -3.61
CA ASP A 147 5.89 9.90 -2.34
C ASP A 147 4.88 9.50 -1.25
N GLY A 148 3.69 10.12 -1.29
CA GLY A 148 2.61 9.92 -0.34
C GLY A 148 2.49 11.02 0.71
N LEU A 149 1.25 11.37 1.05
CA LEU A 149 0.96 12.49 1.96
C LEU A 149 1.37 12.22 3.41
N ASP A 150 1.51 10.95 3.84
CA ASP A 150 1.97 10.61 5.20
C ASP A 150 3.32 11.29 5.54
N ILE A 151 4.23 11.32 4.56
CA ILE A 151 5.58 11.87 4.73
C ILE A 151 5.52 13.39 4.77
N HIS A 152 4.88 13.99 3.77
CA HIS A 152 4.95 15.43 3.49
C HIS A 152 3.95 16.25 4.31
N GLU A 153 2.77 15.71 4.65
CA GLU A 153 1.72 16.42 5.40
C GLU A 153 1.63 15.99 6.87
N HIS A 154 2.11 14.80 7.22
CA HIS A 154 1.97 14.24 8.57
C HIS A 154 3.32 13.96 9.27
N GLY A 155 4.45 14.12 8.60
CA GLY A 155 5.78 13.90 9.18
C GLY A 155 6.04 12.45 9.59
N LEU A 156 5.28 11.51 9.00
CA LEU A 156 5.39 10.09 9.28
C LEU A 156 6.02 9.40 8.07
N ALA A 157 7.10 8.64 8.28
CA ALA A 157 7.69 7.85 7.21
C ALA A 157 6.72 6.79 6.63
N SER A 158 5.71 6.38 7.41
CA SER A 158 4.64 5.45 7.03
C SER A 158 3.57 5.43 8.12
N ALA A 159 2.29 5.38 7.75
CA ALA A 159 1.19 5.09 8.70
C ALA A 159 1.26 3.69 9.33
N TYR A 160 2.08 2.78 8.78
CA TYR A 160 2.31 1.43 9.29
C TYR A 160 3.70 1.30 9.93
N ALA A 161 3.72 0.81 11.16
CA ALA A 161 4.96 0.50 11.87
C ALA A 161 5.63 -0.75 11.27
N GLY A 162 6.84 -0.57 10.74
CA GLY A 162 7.79 -1.66 10.56
C GLY A 162 8.19 -2.00 9.13
N PHE A 163 7.40 -1.71 8.09
CA PHE A 163 7.77 -2.01 6.71
C PHE A 163 6.98 -1.12 5.73
N SER A 164 7.62 -0.08 5.20
CA SER A 164 7.13 0.64 4.02
C SER A 164 7.38 -0.24 2.79
N ILE A 165 6.35 -0.46 1.96
CA ILE A 165 6.56 -0.86 0.57
C ILE A 165 7.02 0.40 -0.14
N SER A 166 8.31 0.71 -0.01
CA SER A 166 8.91 1.83 -0.72
C SER A 166 8.96 1.43 -2.19
N ASP A 167 8.41 2.27 -3.07
CA ASP A 167 8.71 2.12 -4.49
C ASP A 167 10.23 2.27 -4.64
N ALA A 168 10.87 1.29 -5.28
CA ALA A 168 12.33 1.22 -5.38
C ALA A 168 12.94 2.41 -6.14
N ASN A 169 12.09 3.24 -6.76
CA ASN A 169 12.47 4.41 -7.53
C ASN A 169 12.45 5.73 -6.73
N SER A 170 11.94 5.75 -5.49
CA SER A 170 11.71 7.02 -4.74
C SER A 170 12.65 7.26 -3.56
N ALA A 171 13.65 6.40 -3.35
CA ALA A 171 14.60 6.57 -2.24
C ALA A 171 15.67 7.62 -2.55
N ALA A 172 15.33 8.90 -2.49
CA ALA A 172 16.31 9.95 -2.26
C ALA A 172 16.66 9.96 -0.76
N MET A 173 17.92 9.67 -0.40
CA MET A 173 18.38 9.88 0.97
C MET A 173 18.37 11.38 1.27
N VAL A 174 17.48 11.80 2.18
CA VAL A 174 17.53 13.15 2.76
C VAL A 174 18.52 13.11 3.93
N PRO A 175 19.59 13.92 3.89
CA PRO A 175 20.51 14.02 5.02
C PRO A 175 19.76 14.53 6.26
N ASN A 176 19.84 13.80 7.37
CA ASN A 176 19.43 14.23 8.70
C ASN A 176 20.66 14.44 9.61
N GLU A 177 20.42 14.99 10.80
CA GLU A 177 21.46 15.30 11.81
C GLU A 177 22.27 14.07 12.27
N ASN A 178 21.83 12.83 11.96
CA ASN A 178 22.56 11.59 12.23
C ASN A 178 23.29 11.01 11.00
N THR A 179 23.15 11.62 9.83
CA THR A 179 23.83 11.23 8.57
C THR A 179 24.87 12.24 8.10
N ASP A 180 24.95 13.43 8.71
CA ASP A 180 25.99 14.44 8.46
C ASP A 180 27.16 14.25 9.43
N LEU A 181 27.94 13.17 9.23
CA LEU A 181 29.05 12.79 10.11
C LEU A 181 30.44 13.04 9.51
N GLY A 182 30.54 13.85 8.46
CA GLY A 182 31.83 14.26 7.92
C GLY A 182 31.77 14.71 6.48
N GLU A 183 32.71 15.58 6.13
CA GLU A 183 32.87 16.10 4.77
C GLU A 183 33.35 14.96 3.86
N ASP A 184 32.49 14.51 2.94
CA ASP A 184 32.72 13.38 2.01
C ASP A 184 33.86 13.62 0.99
N ASP A 185 34.47 14.80 1.01
CA ASP A 185 35.56 15.20 0.13
C ASP A 185 36.92 15.07 0.83
N VAL A 186 37.63 13.98 0.53
CA VAL A 186 38.98 13.67 1.05
C VAL A 186 39.98 14.81 0.80
N THR A 187 39.70 15.71 -0.15
CA THR A 187 40.57 16.86 -0.44
C THR A 187 40.41 18.04 0.50
N LYS A 188 39.44 18.01 1.42
CA LYS A 188 39.15 19.07 2.41
C LYS A 188 39.36 18.66 3.87
N ALA A 189 39.72 17.41 4.13
CA ALA A 189 39.97 16.92 5.48
C ALA A 189 41.18 17.61 6.14
N THR A 190 41.06 17.99 7.41
CA THR A 190 42.17 18.59 8.18
C THR A 190 43.22 17.54 8.56
N ASP A 191 44.49 17.94 8.67
CA ASP A 191 45.63 17.06 9.01
C ASP A 191 45.41 16.21 10.28
N LYS A 192 44.63 16.75 11.23
CA LYS A 192 44.28 16.09 12.49
C LYS A 192 43.30 14.92 12.31
N GLN A 193 42.46 14.95 11.27
CA GLN A 193 41.52 13.88 10.91
C GLN A 193 42.22 12.77 10.14
N ILE A 194 43.19 13.12 9.29
CA ILE A 194 44.00 12.16 8.52
C ILE A 194 44.93 11.35 9.46
N SER A 195 45.48 11.99 10.49
CA SER A 195 46.39 11.33 11.45
C SER A 195 45.69 10.39 12.45
N ALA A 196 44.36 10.38 12.51
CA ALA A 196 43.58 9.53 13.41
C ALA A 196 43.24 8.16 12.80
N ALA A 197 43.51 7.95 11.51
CA ALA A 197 43.34 6.67 10.86
C ALA A 197 44.41 5.67 11.35
N VAL A 198 43.96 4.56 11.93
CA VAL A 198 44.83 3.44 12.30
C VAL A 198 45.54 2.95 11.03
N PRO A 199 46.89 2.88 11.01
CA PRO A 199 47.60 2.45 9.82
C PRO A 199 47.21 1.01 9.46
N VAL A 200 46.74 0.83 8.23
CA VAL A 200 46.39 -0.47 7.64
C VAL A 200 47.63 -1.37 7.65
N VAL A 201 47.60 -2.37 8.53
CA VAL A 201 48.59 -3.45 8.50
C VAL A 201 48.24 -4.32 7.29
N ARG A 202 49.05 -4.24 6.24
CA ARG A 202 48.93 -5.12 5.07
C ARG A 202 49.48 -6.50 5.46
N GLU A 203 48.59 -7.44 5.76
CA GLU A 203 48.97 -8.85 5.82
C GLU A 203 49.18 -9.42 4.41
N PRO A 204 50.10 -10.39 4.24
CA PRO A 204 50.34 -11.02 2.95
C PRO A 204 49.10 -11.78 2.46
N SER A 205 48.79 -11.57 1.18
CA SER A 205 47.67 -12.18 0.45
C SER A 205 47.51 -13.69 0.74
N PRO A 206 46.28 -14.19 1.00
CA PRO A 206 46.06 -15.61 1.29
C PRO A 206 46.38 -16.53 0.09
N VAL A 207 46.82 -17.73 0.45
CA VAL A 207 47.48 -18.74 -0.39
C VAL A 207 46.51 -19.39 -1.38
N ILE A 208 47.00 -19.61 -2.61
CA ILE A 208 46.30 -20.29 -3.70
C ILE A 208 46.27 -21.80 -3.43
N HIS A 209 45.08 -22.40 -3.38
CA HIS A 209 44.89 -23.84 -3.60
C HIS A 209 43.98 -24.04 -4.82
N ASP A 210 44.46 -24.76 -5.84
CA ASP A 210 43.71 -25.25 -7.01
C ASP A 210 42.93 -24.20 -7.83
N GLY A 211 43.42 -22.95 -7.90
CA GLY A 211 42.88 -21.93 -8.81
C GLY A 211 41.51 -21.35 -8.41
N VAL A 212 41.02 -21.69 -7.21
CA VAL A 212 39.80 -21.12 -6.62
C VAL A 212 40.22 -20.20 -5.47
N TYR A 213 39.88 -18.91 -5.58
CA TYR A 213 40.07 -17.94 -4.49
C TYR A 213 39.05 -18.22 -3.39
N ASP A 214 39.45 -18.91 -2.33
CA ASP A 214 38.64 -19.07 -1.13
C ASP A 214 39.26 -18.34 0.06
N THR A 215 38.71 -17.17 0.39
CA THR A 215 39.10 -16.38 1.57
C THR A 215 38.58 -16.92 2.89
N GLY A 216 37.75 -17.97 2.87
CA GLY A 216 37.03 -18.46 4.04
C GLY A 216 35.87 -17.55 4.47
N MET A 217 35.63 -16.44 3.78
CA MET A 217 34.53 -15.51 4.03
C MET A 217 33.52 -15.55 2.87
N HIS A 218 32.25 -15.70 3.22
CA HIS A 218 31.21 -15.92 2.23
C HIS A 218 30.00 -15.04 2.49
N LYS A 219 29.46 -14.46 1.42
CA LYS A 219 28.16 -13.79 1.42
C LYS A 219 27.10 -14.78 0.98
N VAL A 220 26.15 -15.05 1.86
CA VAL A 220 24.96 -15.85 1.57
C VAL A 220 23.79 -14.90 1.37
N SER A 221 23.26 -14.84 0.15
CA SER A 221 22.09 -14.04 -0.22
C SER A 221 20.88 -14.93 -0.45
N ILE A 222 19.86 -14.77 0.38
CA ILE A 222 18.67 -15.62 0.45
C ILE A 222 17.48 -14.79 0.01
N ILE A 223 16.84 -15.15 -1.10
CA ILE A 223 15.59 -14.53 -1.57
C ILE A 223 14.45 -15.50 -1.32
N ALA A 224 13.48 -15.12 -0.48
CA ALA A 224 12.39 -16.01 -0.05
C ALA A 224 11.03 -15.29 0.06
N LYS A 225 9.98 -16.03 0.41
CA LYS A 225 8.65 -15.48 0.70
C LYS A 225 8.70 -14.59 1.95
N LEU A 226 8.00 -13.45 1.92
CA LEU A 226 7.97 -12.50 3.03
C LEU A 226 7.47 -13.15 4.34
N SER A 227 6.44 -13.99 4.26
CA SER A 227 5.86 -14.70 5.42
C SER A 227 6.80 -15.70 6.11
N LYS A 228 7.94 -16.02 5.50
CA LYS A 228 8.94 -16.94 6.05
C LYS A 228 10.11 -16.23 6.71
N PHE A 229 10.12 -14.89 6.72
CA PHE A 229 11.22 -14.11 7.28
C PHE A 229 11.49 -14.45 8.75
N ASP A 230 10.47 -14.50 9.61
CA ASP A 230 10.68 -14.80 11.04
C ASP A 230 11.26 -16.18 11.27
N GLN A 231 10.83 -17.18 10.48
CA GLN A 231 11.36 -18.55 10.56
C GLN A 231 12.82 -18.61 10.12
N LEU A 232 13.17 -17.88 9.05
CA LEU A 232 14.55 -17.77 8.59
C LEU A 232 15.43 -17.03 9.60
N LYS A 233 14.95 -15.91 10.15
CA LYS A 233 15.67 -15.12 11.17
C LYS A 233 15.99 -15.97 12.39
N THR A 234 15.01 -16.69 12.92
CA THR A 234 15.23 -17.59 14.08
C THR A 234 16.24 -18.68 13.75
N ALA A 235 16.11 -19.33 12.58
CA ALA A 235 17.03 -20.40 12.19
C ALA A 235 18.48 -19.92 12.02
N LEU A 236 18.69 -18.71 11.51
CA LEU A 236 20.04 -18.12 11.38
C LEU A 236 20.59 -17.69 12.74
N ASN A 237 19.77 -17.10 13.61
CA ASN A 237 20.17 -16.73 14.96
C ASN A 237 20.55 -17.95 15.80
N ASP A 238 19.78 -19.05 15.71
CA ASP A 238 20.08 -20.32 16.41
C ASP A 238 21.40 -20.94 15.94
N LEU A 239 21.82 -20.64 14.71
CA LEU A 239 23.11 -21.05 14.15
C LEU A 239 24.27 -20.15 14.62
N GLY A 240 23.98 -19.03 15.31
CA GLY A 240 24.96 -18.06 15.77
C GLY A 240 25.31 -16.98 14.75
N VAL A 241 24.49 -16.77 13.72
CA VAL A 241 24.65 -15.62 12.81
C VAL A 241 24.31 -14.34 13.58
N THR A 242 25.31 -13.49 13.82
CA THR A 242 25.15 -12.28 14.63
C THR A 242 24.65 -11.07 13.86
N GLY A 243 24.89 -11.02 12.53
CA GLY A 243 24.49 -9.92 11.66
C GLY A 243 23.82 -10.40 10.38
N MET A 244 22.69 -9.78 10.03
CA MET A 244 22.02 -9.97 8.74
C MET A 244 21.50 -8.64 8.23
N THR A 245 21.63 -8.41 6.92
CA THR A 245 21.00 -7.29 6.22
C THR A 245 19.75 -7.79 5.53
N VAL A 246 18.64 -7.06 5.66
CA VAL A 246 17.33 -7.49 5.14
C VAL A 246 16.79 -6.39 4.24
N THR A 247 16.37 -6.76 3.03
CA THR A 247 15.81 -5.85 2.03
C THR A 247 14.55 -6.46 1.45
N GLN A 248 13.47 -5.68 1.36
CA GLN A 248 12.29 -6.11 0.61
C GLN A 248 12.54 -5.96 -0.89
N VAL A 249 12.20 -6.99 -1.65
CA VAL A 249 12.41 -6.99 -3.11
C VAL A 249 11.14 -7.48 -3.79
N MET A 250 10.84 -6.89 -4.94
CA MET A 250 9.76 -7.33 -5.81
C MET A 250 10.34 -8.28 -6.85
N GLY A 251 9.72 -9.44 -7.08
CA GLY A 251 10.24 -10.39 -8.05
C GLY A 251 9.19 -11.32 -8.62
N CYS A 252 9.34 -11.65 -9.90
CA CYS A 252 8.52 -12.61 -10.62
C CYS A 252 9.34 -13.82 -11.05
N GLY A 253 8.74 -15.02 -10.97
CA GLY A 253 9.33 -16.24 -11.53
C GLY A 253 8.75 -16.57 -12.90
N ILE A 254 8.83 -17.84 -13.30
CA ILE A 254 8.11 -18.39 -14.48
C ILE A 254 6.59 -18.28 -14.31
N GLN A 255 6.13 -18.17 -13.06
CA GLN A 255 4.78 -17.79 -12.70
C GLN A 255 4.61 -16.29 -13.02
N LYS A 256 4.15 -16.00 -14.24
CA LYS A 256 3.56 -14.70 -14.55
C LYS A 256 2.49 -14.43 -13.49
N GLY A 257 2.61 -13.31 -12.78
CA GLY A 257 1.63 -12.93 -11.76
C GLY A 257 0.23 -13.04 -12.34
N THR A 258 -0.68 -13.67 -11.60
CA THR A 258 -2.09 -13.70 -12.01
C THR A 258 -2.59 -12.27 -11.91
N SER A 259 -3.18 -11.73 -12.99
CA SER A 259 -3.85 -10.44 -12.94
C SER A 259 -4.97 -10.50 -11.90
N GLU A 260 -4.79 -9.85 -10.75
CA GLU A 260 -5.83 -9.73 -9.74
C GLU A 260 -6.68 -8.50 -10.05
N LYS A 261 -8.01 -8.62 -9.95
CA LYS A 261 -8.91 -7.48 -10.10
C LYS A 261 -9.11 -6.83 -8.74
N TYR A 262 -8.70 -5.57 -8.61
CA TYR A 262 -9.08 -4.73 -7.48
C TYR A 262 -10.18 -3.77 -7.93
N ARG A 263 -11.35 -3.82 -7.28
CA ARG A 263 -12.53 -3.00 -7.62
C ARG A 263 -12.93 -3.06 -9.11
N GLY A 264 -12.83 -4.25 -9.71
CA GLY A 264 -13.17 -4.48 -11.12
C GLY A 264 -12.10 -4.04 -12.13
N VAL A 265 -11.09 -3.28 -11.70
CA VAL A 265 -9.93 -2.90 -12.51
C VAL A 265 -8.87 -4.01 -12.44
N PRO A 266 -8.37 -4.52 -13.58
CA PRO A 266 -7.27 -5.46 -13.58
C PRO A 266 -5.99 -4.76 -13.08
N VAL A 267 -5.49 -5.20 -11.93
CA VAL A 267 -4.16 -4.84 -11.45
C VAL A 267 -3.20 -5.91 -11.96
N ASP A 268 -2.26 -5.49 -12.78
CA ASP A 268 -1.21 -6.38 -13.29
C ASP A 268 -0.14 -6.55 -12.21
N THR A 269 -0.37 -7.42 -11.23
CA THR A 269 0.61 -7.77 -10.20
C THR A 269 1.64 -8.74 -10.78
N THR A 270 2.41 -8.29 -11.77
CA THR A 270 3.48 -9.11 -12.36
C THR A 270 4.55 -9.50 -11.34
N LEU A 271 4.77 -8.65 -10.33
CA LEU A 271 5.81 -8.83 -9.31
C LEU A 271 5.20 -9.16 -7.95
N LEU A 272 5.72 -10.21 -7.29
CA LEU A 272 5.30 -10.59 -5.95
C LEU A 272 6.30 -10.07 -4.90
N PRO A 273 5.83 -9.56 -3.75
CA PRO A 273 6.70 -9.19 -2.64
C PRO A 273 7.50 -10.38 -2.11
N LYS A 274 8.81 -10.17 -1.95
CA LYS A 274 9.79 -11.14 -1.44
C LYS A 274 10.72 -10.43 -0.46
N ILE A 275 11.43 -11.23 0.32
CA ILE A 275 12.48 -10.75 1.22
C ILE A 275 13.84 -11.22 0.70
N LYS A 276 14.84 -10.35 0.69
CA LYS A 276 16.25 -10.66 0.43
C LYS A 276 17.00 -10.49 1.75
N VAL A 277 17.60 -11.57 2.25
CA VAL A 277 18.44 -11.59 3.45
C VAL A 277 19.88 -11.83 3.02
N GLU A 278 20.79 -10.94 3.38
CA GLU A 278 22.22 -11.06 3.11
C GLU A 278 22.98 -11.23 4.43
N VAL A 279 23.79 -12.28 4.49
CA VAL A 279 24.61 -12.61 5.66
C VAL A 279 26.06 -12.80 5.20
N ILE A 280 27.01 -12.27 5.96
CA ILE A 280 28.43 -12.57 5.77
C ILE A 280 28.86 -13.55 6.86
N VAL A 281 29.38 -14.72 6.48
CA VAL A 281 29.85 -15.75 7.41
C VAL A 281 31.32 -16.07 7.18
N SER A 282 32.04 -16.34 8.27
CA SER A 282 33.44 -16.80 8.27
C SER A 282 33.65 -18.04 9.13
N LYS A 283 33.33 -17.97 10.43
CA LYS A 283 33.42 -19.11 11.36
C LYS A 283 32.34 -20.18 11.11
N ILE A 284 31.16 -19.73 10.66
CA ILE A 284 30.02 -20.61 10.41
C ILE A 284 30.15 -21.17 8.99
N SER A 285 30.04 -22.49 8.86
CA SER A 285 30.05 -23.15 7.55
C SER A 285 28.89 -22.65 6.68
N VAL A 286 29.20 -22.32 5.42
CA VAL A 286 28.20 -21.94 4.42
C VAL A 286 27.14 -23.02 4.27
N ASP A 287 27.53 -24.29 4.27
CA ASP A 287 26.59 -25.41 4.14
C ASP A 287 25.62 -25.46 5.32
N ALA A 288 26.08 -25.11 6.52
CA ALA A 288 25.20 -25.04 7.70
C ALA A 288 24.16 -23.93 7.56
N VAL A 289 24.55 -22.76 7.02
CA VAL A 289 23.63 -21.66 6.71
C VAL A 289 22.62 -22.07 5.65
N VAL A 290 23.07 -22.74 4.58
CA VAL A 290 22.23 -23.21 3.48
C VAL A 290 21.23 -24.25 3.96
N GLU A 291 21.65 -25.21 4.77
CA GLU A 291 20.76 -26.24 5.32
C GLU A 291 19.75 -25.67 6.32
N ALA A 292 20.18 -24.75 7.20
CA ALA A 292 19.26 -24.04 8.11
C ALA A 292 18.20 -23.25 7.32
N ALA A 293 18.63 -22.50 6.30
CA ALA A 293 17.72 -21.74 5.45
C ALA A 293 16.78 -22.66 4.64
N LYS A 294 17.29 -23.76 4.06
CA LYS A 294 16.45 -24.74 3.36
C LYS A 294 15.39 -25.31 4.29
N LYS A 295 15.76 -25.72 5.50
CA LYS A 295 14.80 -26.26 6.48
C LYS A 295 13.74 -25.24 6.89
N ALA A 296 14.12 -23.98 7.07
CA ALA A 296 13.18 -22.92 7.46
C ALA A 296 12.24 -22.50 6.32
N LEU A 297 12.73 -22.49 5.08
CA LEU A 297 12.02 -21.93 3.93
C LEU A 297 11.23 -22.96 3.12
N TYR A 298 11.59 -24.24 3.19
CA TYR A 298 10.98 -25.27 2.36
C TYR A 298 9.52 -25.53 2.74
N THR A 299 8.64 -25.41 1.74
CA THR A 299 7.21 -25.77 1.83
C THR A 299 6.82 -26.82 0.80
N GLY A 300 7.71 -27.17 -0.13
CA GLY A 300 7.40 -28.08 -1.24
C GLY A 300 6.59 -27.42 -2.37
N HIS A 301 6.34 -26.11 -2.27
CA HIS A 301 5.60 -25.35 -3.27
C HIS A 301 6.52 -24.43 -4.06
N ILE A 302 6.12 -24.13 -5.30
CA ILE A 302 6.85 -23.18 -6.13
C ILE A 302 6.91 -21.81 -5.42
N GLY A 303 8.08 -21.17 -5.49
CA GLY A 303 8.30 -19.82 -4.95
C GLY A 303 8.95 -19.77 -3.57
N ASP A 304 9.42 -20.89 -3.02
CA ASP A 304 10.08 -20.95 -1.69
C ASP A 304 11.34 -20.08 -1.61
N GLY A 305 12.09 -19.95 -2.71
CA GLY A 305 13.19 -19.01 -2.79
C GLY A 305 14.39 -19.50 -3.58
N LYS A 306 15.47 -18.72 -3.50
CA LYS A 306 16.80 -19.05 -4.02
C LYS A 306 17.87 -18.58 -3.03
N ILE A 307 18.94 -19.35 -2.92
CA ILE A 307 20.12 -19.00 -2.13
C ILE A 307 21.29 -18.84 -3.08
N PHE A 308 22.01 -17.74 -2.95
CA PHE A 308 23.21 -17.43 -3.72
C PHE A 308 24.39 -17.33 -2.75
N VAL A 309 25.49 -17.95 -3.10
CA VAL A 309 26.72 -17.91 -2.31
C VAL A 309 27.78 -17.19 -3.13
N TYR A 310 28.40 -16.18 -2.54
CA TYR A 310 29.49 -15.41 -3.14
C TYR A 310 30.71 -15.47 -2.23
N ASN A 311 31.90 -15.58 -2.82
CA ASN A 311 33.14 -15.40 -2.09
C ASN A 311 33.34 -13.90 -1.76
N VAL A 312 33.75 -13.59 -0.53
CA VAL A 312 34.03 -12.22 -0.08
C VAL A 312 35.53 -12.05 0.01
N THR A 313 36.09 -11.23 -0.87
CA THR A 313 37.54 -11.04 -0.95
C THR A 313 38.11 -10.18 0.17
N ARG A 314 37.31 -9.26 0.71
CA ARG A 314 37.73 -8.34 1.76
C ARG A 314 36.55 -7.83 2.57
N VAL A 315 36.72 -7.69 3.88
CA VAL A 315 35.77 -7.01 4.78
C VAL A 315 36.51 -5.93 5.56
N VAL A 316 35.89 -4.78 5.80
CA VAL A 316 36.50 -3.71 6.62
C VAL A 316 35.46 -3.17 7.60
N LYS A 317 35.77 -3.20 8.90
CA LYS A 317 34.92 -2.62 9.96
C LYS A 317 35.24 -1.13 10.07
N ILE A 318 34.31 -0.29 9.60
CA ILE A 318 34.50 1.17 9.48
C ILE A 318 35.01 1.82 10.78
N ARG A 319 34.41 1.46 11.93
CA ARG A 319 34.72 2.07 13.22
C ARG A 319 36.16 1.82 13.71
N THR A 320 36.68 0.62 13.49
CA THR A 320 37.96 0.18 14.07
C THR A 320 39.07 0.05 13.04
N GLY A 321 38.73 0.03 11.74
CA GLY A 321 39.67 -0.27 10.66
C GLY A 321 40.08 -1.75 10.60
N GLU A 322 39.51 -2.62 11.45
CA GLU A 322 39.77 -4.06 11.40
C GLU A 322 39.35 -4.62 10.05
N GLU A 323 40.14 -5.57 9.53
CA GLU A 323 39.87 -6.21 8.24
C GLU A 323 39.48 -7.68 8.40
N ASP A 324 38.78 -8.18 7.38
CA ASP A 324 38.47 -9.58 7.13
C ASP A 324 37.85 -10.30 8.33
N PHE A 325 38.52 -11.34 8.82
CA PHE A 325 38.00 -12.15 9.91
C PHE A 325 37.77 -11.34 11.19
N ALA A 326 38.68 -10.42 11.51
CA ALA A 326 38.59 -9.55 12.68
C ALA A 326 37.44 -8.54 12.54
N ALA A 327 37.18 -8.06 11.32
CA ALA A 327 36.06 -7.20 11.02
C ALA A 327 34.69 -7.88 11.26
N LEU A 328 34.63 -9.21 11.12
CA LEU A 328 33.42 -10.01 11.30
C LEU A 328 33.23 -10.54 12.72
N GLN A 329 34.22 -10.39 13.61
CA GLN A 329 34.03 -10.71 15.01
C GLN A 329 33.34 -9.55 15.71
N ASP A 330 32.20 -9.83 16.33
CA ASP A 330 31.64 -8.95 17.34
C ASP A 330 32.57 -9.03 18.56
N VAL A 331 33.13 -7.87 18.92
CA VAL A 331 33.90 -7.71 20.14
C VAL A 331 32.85 -7.60 21.25
N GLU A 332 32.70 -8.65 22.06
CA GLU A 332 32.15 -8.47 23.42
C GLU A 332 33.13 -7.63 24.25
#